data_AF-A0A974PKQ1-F1
#
_entry.id   AF-A0A974PKQ1-F1
#
_cell.length_a   1.000
_cell.length_b   1.000
_cell.length_c   1.000
_cell.angle_alpha   90.00
_cell.angle_beta   90.00
_cell.angle_gamma   90.00
#
_symmetry.space_group_name_H-M   'P 1'
#
loop_
_entity.id
_entity.type
_entity.pdbx_description
1 polymer ?
#
loop_
_entity_poly.entity_id
_entity_poly.type
_entity_poly.pdbx_seq_one_letter_code
_entity_poly.pdbx_strand_id
1 'polypeptide(L)'
;MERAAGRRKAKPEQRGQEARGERDAPAPKRRLSAEDRRQEILTKSIEYFSKVGFGGGTRDLARHLGTTQPLLYRYFPNKDALIQEIYKVVFLDQWKPSWDALLTDRSRPLRARLQDFYEAYTDTILTPLWIRIYFFAGLKGEHINERYITLVEERLLSRIIREFHVEQGLEPPETIGNRDLEIAWNLQSGIFYYGVRKYIYHARTFLPKNEMISCALDLFFGGYAEILAQRRCEARAVAPPPAKPRTRSPRKTGPA
;
A
#
# COMPACT_ATOMS: atom_id res chain seq x y z
N MET A 1 -13.90 -83.73 -48.16
CA MET A 1 -14.28 -84.28 -46.85
C MET A 1 -14.88 -83.13 -46.06
N GLU A 2 -16.16 -82.81 -46.25
CA GLU A 2 -17.31 -83.52 -45.66
C GLU A 2 -17.39 -83.29 -44.14
N ARG A 3 -18.24 -82.34 -43.71
CA ARG A 3 -19.47 -82.66 -42.96
C ARG A 3 -20.26 -81.39 -42.60
N ALA A 4 -21.56 -81.57 -42.71
CA ALA A 4 -22.63 -80.60 -42.62
C ALA A 4 -23.28 -80.57 -41.22
N ALA A 5 -24.32 -79.72 -41.15
CA ALA A 5 -25.44 -79.68 -40.20
C ALA A 5 -25.30 -78.63 -39.07
N GLY A 6 -26.30 -77.78 -38.79
CA GLY A 6 -27.67 -77.78 -39.28
C GLY A 6 -28.44 -76.51 -38.90
N ARG A 7 -29.58 -76.34 -39.59
CA ARG A 7 -30.60 -75.30 -39.37
C ARG A 7 -31.38 -75.53 -38.08
N ARG A 8 -31.71 -74.45 -37.36
CA ARG A 8 -33.00 -74.30 -36.64
C ARG A 8 -33.54 -72.88 -36.82
N LYS A 9 -34.84 -72.80 -37.15
CA LYS A 9 -35.67 -71.58 -37.25
C LYS A 9 -36.28 -71.24 -35.88
N ALA A 10 -36.45 -69.95 -35.56
CA ALA A 10 -37.58 -69.41 -34.79
C ALA A 10 -37.71 -67.89 -35.04
N LYS A 11 -38.92 -67.34 -34.87
CA LYS A 11 -39.49 -66.09 -35.42
C LYS A 11 -39.69 -65.04 -34.28
N PRO A 12 -40.44 -63.91 -34.45
CA PRO A 12 -39.99 -62.52 -34.41
C PRO A 12 -40.45 -61.69 -33.17
N GLU A 13 -40.26 -60.37 -33.25
CA GLU A 13 -40.80 -59.26 -32.40
C GLU A 13 -39.90 -58.77 -31.25
N GLN A 14 -39.52 -57.49 -31.22
CA GLN A 14 -40.31 -56.37 -30.68
C GLN A 14 -39.54 -55.05 -30.84
N ARG A 15 -40.33 -54.01 -31.11
CA ARG A 15 -39.96 -52.60 -31.27
C ARG A 15 -39.96 -51.94 -29.88
N GLY A 16 -38.83 -51.40 -29.43
CA GLY A 16 -38.73 -50.57 -28.22
C GLY A 16 -37.77 -49.42 -28.50
N GLN A 17 -38.31 -48.23 -28.78
CA GLN A 17 -38.46 -47.12 -27.84
C GLN A 17 -37.15 -46.36 -27.60
N GLU A 18 -37.22 -45.11 -28.05
CA GLU A 18 -36.21 -44.06 -28.00
C GLU A 18 -35.71 -43.82 -26.56
N ALA A 19 -34.41 -44.00 -26.34
CA ALA A 19 -33.74 -43.45 -25.18
C ALA A 19 -33.42 -41.97 -25.44
N ARG A 20 -34.38 -41.09 -25.16
CA ARG A 20 -34.10 -39.70 -24.81
C ARG A 20 -33.84 -39.64 -23.30
N GLY A 21 -32.59 -39.39 -22.93
CA GLY A 21 -32.18 -39.06 -21.56
C GLY A 21 -30.65 -38.90 -21.57
N GLU A 22 -30.03 -37.89 -20.99
CA GLU A 22 -30.46 -36.77 -20.17
C GLU A 22 -29.51 -35.62 -20.54
N ARG A 23 -30.05 -34.41 -20.80
CA ARG A 23 -29.20 -33.22 -20.82
C ARG A 23 -28.99 -32.85 -19.35
N ASP A 24 -27.77 -33.00 -18.87
CA ASP A 24 -27.33 -32.44 -17.60
C ASP A 24 -27.77 -30.98 -17.51
N ALA A 25 -28.80 -30.72 -16.71
CA ALA A 25 -29.21 -29.37 -16.39
C ALA A 25 -28.11 -28.74 -15.52
N PRO A 26 -27.55 -27.57 -15.88
CA PRO A 26 -26.51 -26.96 -15.08
C PRO A 26 -27.06 -26.63 -13.70
N ALA A 27 -26.35 -27.09 -12.66
CA ALA A 27 -26.69 -26.86 -11.26
C ALA A 27 -26.99 -25.36 -11.01
N PRO A 28 -28.01 -25.04 -10.19
CA PRO A 28 -28.43 -23.66 -9.98
C PRO A 28 -27.27 -22.85 -9.39
N LYS A 29 -26.79 -21.85 -10.14
CA LYS A 29 -25.79 -20.89 -9.66
C LYS A 29 -26.29 -20.28 -8.35
N ARG A 30 -25.65 -20.68 -7.24
CA ARG A 30 -25.89 -20.13 -5.90
C ARG A 30 -25.84 -18.60 -6.00
N ARG A 31 -26.97 -17.95 -5.70
CA ARG A 31 -27.06 -16.49 -5.70
C ARG A 31 -26.04 -15.95 -4.70
N LEU A 32 -25.09 -15.15 -5.19
CA LEU A 32 -24.18 -14.39 -4.33
C LEU A 32 -25.00 -13.51 -3.40
N SER A 33 -24.53 -13.33 -2.16
CA SER A 33 -25.13 -12.33 -1.29
C SER A 33 -24.94 -10.93 -1.91
N ALA A 34 -25.73 -9.96 -1.46
CA ALA A 34 -25.59 -8.58 -1.94
C ALA A 34 -24.18 -8.04 -1.65
N GLU A 35 -23.58 -8.44 -0.53
CA GLU A 35 -22.23 -8.03 -0.14
C GLU A 35 -21.16 -8.69 -0.99
N ASP A 36 -21.23 -10.01 -1.21
CA ASP A 36 -20.28 -10.71 -2.08
C ASP A 36 -20.29 -10.13 -3.48
N ARG A 37 -21.47 -9.75 -3.98
CA ARG A 37 -21.64 -9.12 -5.28
C ARG A 37 -21.04 -7.71 -5.31
N ARG A 38 -21.21 -6.93 -4.25
CA ARG A 38 -20.60 -5.60 -4.11
C ARG A 38 -19.08 -5.70 -4.14
N GLN A 39 -18.51 -6.66 -3.41
CA GLN A 39 -17.07 -6.90 -3.39
C GLN A 39 -16.53 -7.42 -4.72
N GLU A 40 -17.27 -8.29 -5.43
CA GLU A 40 -16.93 -8.75 -6.78
C GLU A 40 -16.87 -7.57 -7.77
N ILE A 41 -17.88 -6.70 -7.74
CA ILE A 41 -17.93 -5.49 -8.57
C ILE A 41 -16.72 -4.60 -8.26
N LEU A 42 -16.42 -4.39 -6.97
CA LEU A 42 -15.30 -3.55 -6.55
C LEU A 42 -13.98 -4.10 -7.07
N THR A 43 -13.69 -5.37 -6.81
CA THR A 43 -12.44 -6.04 -7.21
C THR A 43 -12.19 -5.95 -8.72
N LYS A 44 -13.20 -6.27 -9.53
CA LYS A 44 -13.08 -6.17 -10.99
C LYS A 44 -13.00 -4.73 -11.49
N SER A 45 -13.64 -3.79 -10.80
CA SER A 45 -13.54 -2.36 -11.13
C SER A 45 -12.13 -1.83 -10.87
N ILE A 46 -11.48 -2.25 -9.78
CA ILE A 46 -10.09 -1.94 -9.48
C ILE A 46 -9.18 -2.45 -10.61
N GLU A 47 -9.36 -3.72 -11.03
CA GLU A 47 -8.60 -4.28 -12.16
C GLU A 47 -8.80 -3.49 -13.45
N TYR A 48 -10.05 -3.13 -13.77
CA TYR A 48 -10.39 -2.35 -14.95
C TYR A 48 -9.72 -0.97 -14.92
N PHE A 49 -9.91 -0.20 -13.84
CA PHE A 49 -9.36 1.14 -13.73
C PHE A 49 -7.83 1.15 -13.62
N SER A 50 -7.22 0.09 -13.10
CA SER A 50 -5.76 -0.05 -13.16
C SER A 50 -5.24 -0.12 -14.60
N LYS A 51 -6.04 -0.62 -15.57
CA LYS A 51 -5.63 -0.75 -16.97
C LYS A 51 -5.89 0.54 -17.75
N VAL A 52 -7.11 1.07 -17.66
CA VAL A 52 -7.58 2.16 -18.54
C VAL A 52 -7.66 3.54 -17.87
N GLY A 53 -7.43 3.61 -16.56
CA GLY A 53 -7.59 4.83 -15.78
C GLY A 53 -9.04 5.26 -15.59
N PHE A 54 -9.26 6.31 -14.80
CA PHE A 54 -10.59 6.75 -14.37
C PHE A 54 -11.39 7.53 -15.43
N GLY A 55 -10.82 7.77 -16.61
CA GLY A 55 -11.50 8.46 -17.71
C GLY A 55 -12.60 7.62 -18.40
N GLY A 56 -12.50 6.29 -18.36
CA GLY A 56 -13.42 5.39 -19.06
C GLY A 56 -14.90 5.53 -18.64
N GLY A 57 -15.82 5.42 -19.58
CA GLY A 57 -17.26 5.55 -19.32
C GLY A 57 -17.82 4.39 -18.51
N THR A 58 -18.85 4.64 -17.67
CA THR A 58 -19.46 3.61 -16.82
C THR A 58 -20.15 2.49 -17.61
N ARG A 59 -20.49 2.73 -18.88
CA ARG A 59 -21.04 1.71 -19.80
C ARG A 59 -20.01 0.63 -20.14
N ASP A 60 -18.77 1.02 -20.42
CA ASP A 60 -17.69 0.07 -20.73
C ASP A 60 -17.28 -0.73 -19.49
N LEU A 61 -17.27 -0.08 -18.32
CA LEU A 61 -17.11 -0.76 -17.04
C LEU A 61 -18.21 -1.81 -16.83
N ALA A 62 -19.49 -1.46 -17.00
CA ALA A 62 -20.58 -2.42 -16.83
C ALA A 62 -20.45 -3.63 -17.78
N ARG A 63 -20.06 -3.38 -19.05
CA ARG A 63 -19.76 -4.44 -20.02
C ARG A 63 -18.62 -5.34 -19.54
N HIS A 64 -17.52 -4.75 -19.04
CA HIS A 64 -16.37 -5.47 -18.51
C HIS A 64 -16.74 -6.35 -17.30
N LEU A 65 -17.61 -5.84 -16.42
CA LEU A 65 -18.12 -6.55 -15.25
C LEU A 65 -19.12 -7.67 -15.58
N GLY A 66 -19.60 -7.74 -16.83
CA GLY A 66 -20.68 -8.66 -17.22
C GLY A 66 -22.01 -8.30 -16.57
N THR A 67 -22.26 -7.01 -16.33
CA THR A 67 -23.48 -6.49 -15.67
C THR A 67 -24.10 -5.36 -16.49
N THR A 68 -25.26 -4.86 -16.08
CA THR A 68 -25.87 -3.67 -16.69
C THR A 68 -25.53 -2.42 -15.89
N GLN A 69 -25.48 -1.26 -16.55
CA GLN A 69 -25.24 0.02 -15.87
C GLN A 69 -26.27 0.31 -14.75
N PRO A 70 -27.59 0.06 -14.93
CA PRO A 70 -28.54 0.20 -13.83
C PRO A 70 -28.26 -0.74 -12.64
N LEU A 71 -27.85 -1.98 -12.89
CA LEU A 71 -27.53 -2.91 -11.82
C LEU A 71 -26.25 -2.50 -11.08
N LEU A 72 -25.24 -1.98 -11.78
CA LEU A 72 -24.06 -1.39 -11.15
C LEU A 72 -24.44 -0.23 -10.21
N TYR A 73 -25.34 0.65 -10.66
CA TYR A 73 -25.79 1.78 -9.85
C TYR A 73 -26.65 1.43 -8.64
N ARG A 74 -27.20 0.20 -8.59
CA ARG A 74 -27.82 -0.33 -7.38
C ARG A 74 -26.82 -0.55 -6.24
N TYR A 75 -25.56 -0.85 -6.55
CA TYR A 75 -24.50 -1.07 -5.56
C TYR A 75 -23.68 0.19 -5.30
N PHE A 76 -23.45 1.00 -6.34
CA PHE A 76 -22.66 2.23 -6.28
C PHE A 76 -23.44 3.37 -6.95
N PRO A 77 -24.07 4.28 -6.20
CA PRO A 77 -25.06 5.23 -6.73
C PRO A 77 -24.61 6.03 -7.95
N ASN A 78 -23.31 6.30 -8.07
CA ASN A 78 -22.69 6.93 -9.23
C ASN A 78 -21.23 6.45 -9.37
N LYS A 79 -20.58 6.86 -10.47
CA LYS A 79 -19.19 6.50 -10.75
C LYS A 79 -18.23 7.03 -9.70
N ASP A 80 -18.46 8.24 -9.18
CA ASP A 80 -17.57 8.84 -8.19
C ASP A 80 -17.65 8.09 -6.86
N ALA A 81 -18.82 7.62 -6.43
CA ALA A 81 -18.99 6.78 -5.25
C ALA A 81 -18.23 5.45 -5.37
N LEU A 82 -18.25 4.81 -6.55
CA LEU A 82 -17.42 3.63 -6.82
C LEU A 82 -15.93 3.96 -6.75
N ILE A 83 -15.52 5.08 -7.34
CA ILE A 83 -14.13 5.53 -7.34
C ILE A 83 -13.64 5.81 -5.91
N GLN A 84 -14.44 6.51 -5.09
CA GLN A 84 -14.13 6.77 -3.69
C GLN A 84 -13.99 5.47 -2.89
N GLU A 85 -14.85 4.48 -3.14
CA GLU A 85 -14.73 3.17 -2.48
C GLU A 85 -13.45 2.43 -2.90
N ILE A 86 -13.12 2.43 -4.20
CA ILE A 86 -11.87 1.86 -4.72
C ILE A 86 -10.69 2.48 -3.98
N TYR A 87 -10.68 3.79 -3.85
CA TYR A 87 -9.62 4.51 -3.19
C TYR A 87 -9.50 4.19 -1.71
N LYS A 88 -10.63 4.13 -1.00
CA LYS A 88 -10.65 3.69 0.39
C LYS A 88 -10.01 2.31 0.53
N VAL A 89 -10.44 1.34 -0.27
CA VAL A 89 -9.97 -0.05 -0.17
C VAL A 89 -8.52 -0.21 -0.63
N VAL A 90 -8.09 0.49 -1.69
CA VAL A 90 -6.73 0.37 -2.24
C VAL A 90 -5.69 1.15 -1.44
N PHE A 91 -6.07 2.27 -0.81
CA PHE A 91 -5.11 3.16 -0.15
C PHE A 91 -5.26 3.22 1.37
N LEU A 92 -6.47 3.49 1.87
CA LEU A 92 -6.68 3.80 3.29
C LEU A 92 -6.79 2.55 4.15
N ASP A 93 -7.56 1.56 3.69
CA ASP A 93 -7.80 0.31 4.43
C ASP A 93 -6.57 -0.62 4.40
N GLN A 94 -5.56 -0.29 3.60
CA GLN A 94 -4.32 -1.06 3.50
C GLN A 94 -3.32 -0.76 4.63
N TRP A 95 -3.53 0.30 5.42
CA TRP A 95 -2.68 0.58 6.57
C TRP A 95 -2.93 -0.43 7.70
N LYS A 96 -1.93 -1.26 8.00
CA LYS A 96 -2.06 -2.31 9.01
C LYS A 96 -1.71 -1.76 10.40
N PRO A 97 -2.55 -1.95 11.44
CA PRO A 97 -2.22 -1.52 12.81
C PRO A 97 -0.90 -2.12 13.35
N SER A 98 -0.51 -3.30 12.85
CA SER A 98 0.77 -3.92 13.19
C SER A 98 1.99 -3.10 12.73
N TRP A 99 1.84 -2.24 11.73
CA TRP A 99 2.89 -1.32 11.30
C TRP A 99 3.13 -0.21 12.32
N ASP A 100 2.08 0.34 12.91
CA ASP A 100 2.20 1.32 13.99
C ASP A 100 2.94 0.71 15.19
N ALA A 101 2.56 -0.52 15.58
CA ALA A 101 3.26 -1.26 16.63
C ALA A 101 4.74 -1.51 16.29
N LEU A 102 5.04 -1.94 15.08
CA LEU A 102 6.41 -2.18 14.62
C LEU A 102 7.25 -0.90 14.63
N LEU A 103 6.72 0.23 14.17
CA LEU A 103 7.41 1.51 14.13
C LEU A 103 7.57 2.17 15.51
N THR A 104 6.95 1.61 16.55
CA THR A 104 7.00 2.14 17.93
C THR A 104 7.72 1.23 18.93
N ASP A 105 8.07 0.01 18.53
CA ASP A 105 8.73 -0.98 19.38
C ASP A 105 10.20 -0.63 19.69
N ARG A 106 10.44 0.19 20.71
CA ARG A 106 11.80 0.64 21.08
C ARG A 106 12.68 -0.46 21.70
N SER A 107 12.19 -1.69 21.85
CA SER A 107 13.04 -2.82 22.25
C SER A 107 14.00 -3.25 21.13
N ARG A 108 13.74 -2.83 19.89
CA ARG A 108 14.54 -3.14 18.71
C ARG A 108 15.15 -1.86 18.11
N PRO A 109 16.38 -1.92 17.56
CA PRO A 109 16.99 -0.78 16.87
C PRO A 109 16.09 -0.27 15.75
N LEU A 110 15.93 1.06 15.61
CA LEU A 110 15.08 1.67 14.60
C LEU A 110 15.38 1.17 13.18
N ARG A 111 16.66 0.97 12.86
CA ARG A 111 17.10 0.53 11.54
C ARG A 111 16.51 -0.83 11.14
N ALA A 112 16.42 -1.76 12.09
CA ALA A 112 15.83 -3.07 11.87
C ALA A 112 14.31 -2.99 11.73
N ARG A 113 13.66 -2.14 12.54
CA ARG A 113 12.20 -1.90 12.47
C ARG A 113 11.78 -1.31 11.13
N LEU A 114 12.55 -0.34 10.63
CA LEU A 114 12.29 0.27 9.33
C LEU A 114 12.52 -0.71 8.18
N GLN A 115 13.51 -1.60 8.26
CA GLN A 115 13.70 -2.66 7.27
C GLN A 115 12.45 -3.53 7.17
N ASP A 116 12.01 -4.11 8.30
CA ASP A 116 10.83 -4.97 8.36
C ASP A 116 9.56 -4.24 7.89
N PHE A 117 9.40 -2.98 8.33
CA PHE A 117 8.26 -2.15 7.96
C PHE A 117 8.26 -1.93 6.45
N TYR A 118 9.37 -1.47 5.86
CA TYR A 118 9.42 -1.16 4.44
C TYR A 118 9.28 -2.41 3.58
N GLU A 119 9.78 -3.57 4.00
CA GLU A 119 9.53 -4.84 3.30
C GLU A 119 8.04 -5.17 3.26
N ALA A 120 7.37 -5.17 4.41
CA ALA A 120 5.94 -5.48 4.52
C ALA A 120 5.03 -4.43 3.86
N TYR A 121 5.36 -3.15 4.01
CA TYR A 121 4.65 -2.03 3.42
C TYR A 121 4.76 -2.07 1.89
N THR A 122 5.97 -2.28 1.36
CA THR A 122 6.18 -2.36 -0.10
C THR A 122 5.56 -3.59 -0.73
N ASP A 123 5.38 -4.72 -0.01
CA ASP A 123 4.60 -5.84 -0.52
C ASP A 123 3.13 -5.49 -0.72
N THR A 124 2.62 -4.52 0.03
CA THR A 124 1.24 -4.05 -0.09
C THR A 124 1.11 -3.01 -1.20
N ILE A 125 2.02 -2.04 -1.27
CA ILE A 125 1.86 -0.87 -2.15
C ILE A 125 2.61 -0.97 -3.49
N LEU A 126 3.69 -1.74 -3.60
CA LEU A 126 4.45 -1.86 -4.84
C LEU A 126 3.92 -3.02 -5.68
N THR A 127 2.64 -2.92 -6.04
CA THR A 127 1.98 -3.81 -7.00
C THR A 127 1.65 -3.06 -8.29
N PRO A 128 1.57 -3.74 -9.45
CA PRO A 128 1.22 -3.09 -10.72
C PRO A 128 -0.10 -2.33 -10.64
N LEU A 129 -1.10 -2.92 -9.98
CA LEU A 129 -2.43 -2.36 -9.84
C LEU A 129 -2.40 -1.10 -8.96
N TRP A 130 -1.76 -1.18 -7.79
CA TRP A 130 -1.72 -0.06 -6.84
C TRP A 130 -1.05 1.17 -7.46
N ILE A 131 0.13 1.00 -8.04
CA ILE A 131 0.90 2.12 -8.60
C ILE A 131 0.16 2.76 -9.77
N ARG A 132 -0.45 1.97 -10.65
CA ARG A 132 -1.21 2.51 -11.79
C ARG A 132 -2.44 3.30 -11.33
N ILE A 133 -3.17 2.79 -10.34
CA ILE A 133 -4.31 3.50 -9.75
C ILE A 133 -3.85 4.81 -9.11
N TYR A 134 -2.74 4.80 -8.36
CA TYR A 134 -2.17 5.99 -7.73
C TYR A 134 -1.80 7.08 -8.75
N PHE A 135 -1.18 6.72 -9.88
CA PHE A 135 -0.88 7.68 -10.94
C PHE A 135 -2.13 8.19 -11.65
N PHE A 136 -3.08 7.32 -12.00
CA PHE A 136 -4.32 7.77 -12.64
C PHE A 136 -5.14 8.70 -11.75
N ALA A 137 -5.15 8.45 -10.44
CA ALA A 137 -5.80 9.33 -9.46
C ALA A 137 -5.14 10.70 -9.40
N GLY A 138 -3.80 10.73 -9.31
CA GLY A 138 -3.03 11.97 -9.28
C GLY A 138 -3.16 12.79 -10.55
N LEU A 139 -3.10 12.15 -11.72
CA LEU A 139 -3.26 12.83 -13.01
C LEU A 139 -4.67 13.36 -13.25
N LYS A 140 -5.69 12.76 -12.64
CA LYS A 140 -7.07 13.26 -12.70
C LYS A 140 -7.30 14.48 -11.80
N GLY A 141 -6.42 14.71 -10.81
CA GLY A 141 -6.60 15.78 -9.81
C GLY A 141 -7.62 15.41 -8.73
N GLU A 142 -7.79 14.12 -8.43
CA GLU A 142 -8.67 13.68 -7.34
C GLU A 142 -8.00 13.94 -5.98
N HIS A 143 -8.75 14.50 -5.02
CA HIS A 143 -8.31 14.78 -3.63
C HIS A 143 -7.90 13.51 -2.83
N ILE A 144 -7.98 12.33 -3.41
CA ILE A 144 -7.57 11.09 -2.76
C ILE A 144 -6.07 10.98 -2.62
N ASN A 145 -5.29 11.39 -3.62
CA ASN A 145 -3.84 11.33 -3.52
C ASN A 145 -3.37 12.21 -2.35
N GLU A 146 -4.00 13.37 -2.16
CA GLU A 146 -3.76 14.25 -1.00
C GLU A 146 -4.01 13.51 0.31
N ARG A 147 -5.15 12.82 0.46
CA ARG A 147 -5.47 12.04 1.68
C ARG A 147 -4.44 10.95 1.96
N TYR A 148 -3.99 10.22 0.94
CA TYR A 148 -2.96 9.20 1.11
C TYR A 148 -1.60 9.81 1.50
N ILE A 149 -1.23 10.92 0.85
CA ILE A 149 -0.01 11.67 1.14
C ILE A 149 -0.03 12.17 2.60
N THR A 150 -1.14 12.74 3.05
CA THR A 150 -1.32 13.17 4.45
C THR A 150 -1.16 11.99 5.41
N LEU A 151 -1.77 10.84 5.11
CA LEU A 151 -1.61 9.63 5.94
C LEU A 151 -0.14 9.19 6.03
N VAL A 152 0.59 9.20 4.91
CA VAL A 152 2.02 8.85 4.87
C VAL A 152 2.85 9.86 5.66
N GLU A 153 2.59 11.16 5.49
CA GLU A 153 3.31 12.21 6.21
C GLU A 153 3.13 12.09 7.74
N GLU A 154 1.89 11.92 8.19
CA GLU A 154 1.54 11.85 9.60
C GLU A 154 2.01 10.55 10.26
N ARG A 155 1.70 9.39 9.63
CA ARG A 155 1.91 8.08 10.25
C ARG A 155 3.29 7.49 9.98
N LEU A 156 3.93 7.85 8.86
CA LEU A 156 5.23 7.30 8.48
C LEU A 156 6.35 8.33 8.62
N LEU A 157 6.30 9.43 7.87
CA LEU A 157 7.45 10.33 7.76
C LEU A 157 7.75 11.03 9.09
N SER A 158 6.71 11.62 9.69
CA SER A 158 6.82 12.26 11.00
C SER A 158 7.23 11.26 12.08
N ARG A 159 6.79 10.00 11.99
CA ARG A 159 7.16 8.94 12.93
C ARG A 159 8.64 8.57 12.79
N ILE A 160 9.13 8.39 11.57
CA ILE A 160 10.54 8.09 11.29
C ILE A 160 11.43 9.15 11.95
N ILE A 161 11.11 10.44 11.75
CA ILE A 161 11.92 11.53 12.30
C ILE A 161 11.91 11.52 13.83
N ARG A 162 10.75 11.38 14.48
CA ARG A 162 10.68 11.32 15.95
C ARG A 162 11.45 10.13 16.52
N GLU A 163 11.29 8.97 15.92
CA GLU A 163 11.98 7.77 16.38
C GLU A 163 13.48 7.85 16.15
N PHE A 164 13.91 8.49 15.06
CA PHE A 164 15.33 8.70 14.80
C PHE A 164 15.97 9.60 15.86
N HIS A 165 15.28 10.65 16.32
CA HIS A 165 15.75 11.47 17.44
C HIS A 165 15.94 10.61 18.69
N VAL A 166 14.95 9.78 19.04
CA VAL A 166 15.02 8.88 20.20
C VAL A 166 16.20 7.89 20.06
N GLU A 167 16.40 7.30 18.88
CA GLU A 167 17.54 6.41 18.58
C GLU A 167 18.89 7.12 18.80
N GLN A 168 18.96 8.42 18.49
CA GLN A 168 20.14 9.25 18.72
C GLN A 168 20.27 9.79 20.16
N GLY A 169 19.38 9.37 21.08
CA GLY A 169 19.34 9.87 22.46
C GLY A 169 18.94 11.34 22.56
N LEU A 170 18.17 11.84 21.59
CA LEU A 170 17.65 13.20 21.54
C LEU A 170 16.16 13.21 21.89
N GLU A 171 15.70 14.32 22.48
CA GLU A 171 14.27 14.55 22.66
C GLU A 171 13.59 14.68 21.28
N PRO A 172 12.50 13.92 21.03
CA PRO A 172 11.79 13.99 19.78
C PRO A 172 11.07 15.35 19.65
N PRO A 173 11.12 16.00 18.48
CA PRO A 173 10.44 17.28 18.28
C PRO A 173 8.92 17.12 18.31
N GLU A 174 8.24 18.09 18.95
CA GLU A 174 6.76 18.19 18.90
C GLU A 174 6.29 18.39 17.46
N THR A 175 6.86 19.38 16.78
CA THR A 175 6.62 19.71 15.37
C THR A 175 7.83 19.37 14.53
N ILE A 176 7.62 18.62 13.44
CA ILE A 176 8.72 18.25 12.53
C ILE A 176 9.05 19.43 11.63
N GLY A 177 10.32 19.82 11.55
CA GLY A 177 10.76 20.88 10.66
C GLY A 177 10.67 20.46 9.18
N ASN A 178 10.33 21.39 8.30
CA ASN A 178 10.18 21.13 6.85
C ASN A 178 11.38 20.40 6.25
N ARG A 179 12.61 20.79 6.63
CA ARG A 179 13.83 20.13 6.14
C ARG A 179 13.92 18.66 6.56
N ASP A 180 13.46 18.33 7.76
CA ASP A 180 13.50 16.95 8.26
C ASP A 180 12.41 16.10 7.60
N LEU A 181 11.23 16.68 7.35
CA LEU A 181 10.19 16.05 6.52
C LEU A 181 10.68 15.79 5.09
N GLU A 182 11.37 16.75 4.46
CA GLU A 182 11.94 16.56 3.12
C GLU A 182 12.98 15.43 3.09
N ILE A 183 13.80 15.29 4.13
CA ILE A 183 14.74 14.16 4.23
C ILE A 183 14.00 12.83 4.33
N ALA A 184 12.94 12.75 5.13
CA ALA A 184 12.09 11.55 5.19
C ALA A 184 11.39 11.27 3.85
N TRP A 185 10.95 12.31 3.13
CA TRP A 185 10.39 12.19 1.78
C TRP A 185 11.39 11.64 0.77
N ASN A 186 12.67 12.00 0.87
CA ASN A 186 13.70 11.44 0.00
C ASN A 186 13.86 9.93 0.20
N LEU A 187 13.83 9.46 1.45
CA LEU A 187 13.82 8.02 1.76
C LEU A 187 12.59 7.33 1.15
N GLN A 188 11.39 7.84 1.45
CA GLN A 188 10.13 7.29 0.97
C GLN A 188 10.05 7.26 -0.56
N SER A 189 10.45 8.37 -1.21
CA SER A 189 10.39 8.53 -2.66
C SER A 189 11.38 7.62 -3.37
N GLY A 190 12.59 7.45 -2.83
CA GLY A 190 13.58 6.51 -3.35
C GLY A 190 13.06 5.07 -3.39
N ILE A 191 12.42 4.63 -2.31
CA ILE A 191 11.79 3.31 -2.21
C ILE A 191 10.58 3.21 -3.14
N PHE A 192 9.71 4.22 -3.17
CA PHE A 192 8.53 4.22 -4.04
C PHE A 192 8.90 4.19 -5.54
N TYR A 193 9.92 4.96 -5.92
CA TYR A 193 10.38 5.06 -7.31
C TYR A 193 10.97 3.74 -7.84
N TYR A 194 11.41 2.83 -6.97
CA TYR A 194 11.71 1.46 -7.37
C TYR A 194 10.49 0.77 -8.01
N GLY A 195 9.31 0.91 -7.40
CA GLY A 195 8.08 0.37 -7.94
C GLY A 195 7.67 1.03 -9.26
N VAL A 196 7.85 2.35 -9.37
CA VAL A 196 7.60 3.09 -10.62
C VAL A 196 8.46 2.55 -11.75
N ARG A 197 9.77 2.43 -11.54
CA ARG A 197 10.68 1.85 -12.55
C ARG A 197 10.27 0.45 -12.95
N LYS A 198 9.93 -0.40 -11.98
CA LYS A 198 9.57 -1.79 -12.23
C LYS A 198 8.23 -1.96 -12.96
N TYR A 199 7.20 -1.23 -12.56
CA TYR A 199 5.82 -1.51 -12.98
C TYR A 199 5.21 -0.49 -13.95
N ILE A 200 5.77 0.72 -14.04
CA ILE A 200 5.31 1.75 -14.98
C ILE A 200 6.26 1.85 -16.16
N TYR A 201 7.56 1.98 -15.91
CA TYR A 201 8.56 2.15 -16.97
C TYR A 201 9.10 0.82 -17.50
N HIS A 202 8.83 -0.29 -16.81
CA HIS A 202 9.38 -1.61 -17.12
C HIS A 202 10.92 -1.59 -17.26
N ALA A 203 11.56 -0.72 -16.49
CA ALA A 203 13.00 -0.54 -16.48
C ALA A 203 13.67 -1.59 -15.59
N ARG A 204 14.94 -1.89 -15.89
CA ARG A 204 15.76 -2.80 -15.09
C ARG A 204 15.88 -2.30 -13.65
N THR A 205 15.63 -3.18 -12.69
CA THR A 205 16.01 -3.02 -11.29
C THR A 205 17.38 -3.67 -11.07
N PHE A 206 18.31 -2.94 -10.45
CA PHE A 206 19.68 -3.42 -10.27
C PHE A 206 19.87 -4.33 -9.05
N LEU A 207 19.02 -4.15 -8.03
CA LEU A 207 19.04 -4.92 -6.79
C LEU A 207 17.67 -5.54 -6.51
N PRO A 208 17.62 -6.66 -5.76
CA PRO A 208 16.41 -7.13 -5.11
C PRO A 208 15.77 -6.05 -4.22
N LYS A 209 14.46 -6.17 -3.98
CA LYS A 209 13.66 -5.17 -3.25
C LYS A 209 14.20 -4.91 -1.83
N ASN A 210 14.50 -5.98 -1.09
CA ASN A 210 15.02 -5.94 0.28
C ASN A 210 16.40 -5.26 0.36
N GLU A 211 17.29 -5.57 -0.57
CA GLU A 211 18.62 -4.94 -0.66
C GLU A 211 18.52 -3.46 -1.02
N MET A 212 17.64 -3.11 -1.97
CA MET A 212 17.38 -1.71 -2.32
C MET A 212 16.85 -0.90 -1.13
N ILE A 213 15.92 -1.48 -0.35
CA ILE A 213 15.43 -0.88 0.91
C ILE A 213 16.58 -0.70 1.88
N SER A 214 17.44 -1.72 2.05
CA SER A 214 18.60 -1.64 2.94
C SER A 214 19.53 -0.49 2.55
N CYS A 215 19.88 -0.36 1.27
CA CYS A 215 20.72 0.74 0.78
C CYS A 215 20.07 2.12 1.03
N ALA A 216 18.75 2.25 0.79
CA ALA A 216 18.04 3.50 1.04
C ALA A 216 18.06 3.87 2.53
N LEU A 217 17.91 2.88 3.42
CA LEU A 217 18.03 3.08 4.86
C LEU A 217 19.45 3.46 5.26
N ASP A 218 20.49 2.80 4.75
CA ASP A 218 21.88 3.15 5.07
C ASP A 218 22.22 4.60 4.70
N LEU A 219 21.76 5.06 3.53
CA LEU A 219 21.89 6.46 3.11
C LEU A 219 21.16 7.43 4.04
N PHE A 220 19.92 7.09 4.43
CA PHE A 220 19.15 7.91 5.36
C PHE A 220 19.81 7.98 6.74
N PHE A 221 20.23 6.85 7.32
CA PHE A 221 20.86 6.81 8.64
C PHE A 221 22.19 7.56 8.64
N GLY A 222 23.04 7.32 7.65
CA GLY A 222 24.32 8.01 7.54
C GLY A 222 24.15 9.52 7.33
N GLY A 223 23.28 9.92 6.40
CA GLY A 223 23.07 11.33 6.06
C GLY A 223 22.36 12.10 7.18
N TYR A 224 21.30 11.54 7.76
CA TYR A 224 20.50 12.26 8.75
C TYR A 224 21.20 12.37 10.10
N ALA A 225 21.93 11.35 10.54
CA ALA A 225 22.74 11.42 11.75
C ALA A 225 23.80 12.55 11.67
N GLU A 226 24.48 12.66 10.53
CA GLU A 226 25.48 13.70 10.31
C GLU A 226 24.86 15.11 10.33
N ILE A 227 23.70 15.29 9.67
CA ILE A 227 22.96 16.57 9.69
C ILE A 227 22.58 16.96 11.11
N LEU A 228 22.09 16.02 11.93
CA LEU A 228 21.76 16.29 13.33
C LEU A 228 23.00 16.63 14.16
N ALA A 229 24.12 15.94 13.93
CA ALA A 229 25.40 16.24 14.61
C ALA A 229 25.89 17.66 14.29
N GLN A 230 25.87 18.06 13.02
CA GLN A 230 26.26 19.40 12.58
C GLN A 230 25.41 20.50 13.23
N ARG A 231 24.08 20.37 13.21
CA ARG A 231 23.17 21.33 13.85
C ARG A 231 23.42 21.47 15.35
N ARG A 232 23.78 20.38 16.05
CA ARG A 232 24.14 20.42 17.47
C ARG A 232 25.43 21.18 17.71
N CYS A 233 26.44 20.98 16.86
CA CYS A 233 27.70 21.72 16.93
C CYS A 233 27.48 23.22 16.70
N GLU A 234 26.70 23.59 15.68
CA GLU A 234 26.32 24.98 15.40
C GLU A 234 25.56 25.62 16.56
N ALA A 235 24.55 24.93 17.11
CA ALA A 235 23.77 25.43 18.25
C ALA A 235 24.64 25.65 19.50
N ARG A 236 25.62 24.78 19.75
CA ARG A 236 26.60 24.94 20.84
C ARG A 236 27.55 26.11 20.60
N ALA A 237 27.97 26.35 19.37
CA ALA A 237 28.86 27.45 19.02
C ALA A 237 28.20 28.82 19.15
N VAL A 238 26.89 28.91 18.95
CA VAL A 238 26.09 30.14 19.05
C VAL A 238 25.63 30.43 20.49
N ALA A 239 25.64 29.43 21.39
CA ALA A 239 25.22 29.62 22.77
C ALA A 239 26.19 30.57 23.53
N PRO A 240 25.66 31.58 24.27
CA PRO A 240 26.52 32.49 25.03
C PRO A 240 27.32 31.72 26.10
N PRO A 241 28.57 32.13 26.38
CA PRO A 241 29.39 31.47 27.37
C PRO A 241 28.69 31.47 28.75
N PRO A 242 28.87 30.40 29.56
CA PRO A 242 28.24 30.33 30.87
C PRO A 242 28.62 31.55 31.70
N ALA A 243 27.62 32.19 32.32
CA ALA A 243 27.84 33.36 33.16
C ALA A 243 28.88 33.02 34.25
N LYS A 244 29.95 33.81 34.32
CA LYS A 244 30.99 33.64 35.35
C LYS A 244 30.31 33.60 36.74
N PRO A 245 30.69 32.67 37.63
CA PRO A 245 30.12 32.63 38.97
C PRO A 245 30.36 33.99 39.64
N ARG A 246 29.26 34.64 40.05
CA ARG A 246 29.31 35.90 40.80
C ARG A 246 30.09 35.64 42.09
N THR A 247 31.35 36.06 42.12
CA THR A 247 32.12 36.16 43.37
C THR A 247 31.38 37.11 44.29
N ARG A 248 30.76 36.59 45.36
CA ARG A 248 30.21 37.40 46.44
C ARG A 248 31.36 38.21 47.04
N SER A 249 31.38 39.52 46.81
CA SER A 249 32.30 40.41 47.53
C SER A 249 32.01 40.32 49.03
N PRO A 250 33.05 40.26 49.88
CA PRO A 250 32.88 40.19 51.33
C PRO A 250 32.21 41.47 51.84
N ARG A 251 31.16 41.28 52.63
CA ARG A 251 30.38 42.34 53.27
C ARG A 251 31.33 43.11 54.22
N LYS A 252 31.64 44.37 53.92
CA LYS A 252 32.37 45.24 54.84
C LYS A 252 31.54 45.41 56.11
N THR A 253 32.03 44.87 57.23
CA THR A 253 31.61 45.24 58.58
C THR A 253 32.11 46.65 58.86
N GLY A 254 31.19 47.59 59.12
CA GLY A 254 31.52 48.95 59.55
C GLY A 254 32.07 48.96 60.99
N PRO A 255 32.89 49.95 61.37
CA PRO A 255 33.51 49.98 62.69
C PRO A 255 32.57 50.56 63.75
N ALA A 256 32.73 50.00 64.96
CA ALA A 256 32.32 50.37 66.33
C ALA A 256 31.29 51.49 66.53
#